data_AF-A0A0H5BH06-F1
#
_entry.id   AF-A0A0H5BH06-F1
#
_cell.length_a   1.000
_cell.length_b   1.000
_cell.length_c   1.000
_cell.angle_alpha   90.00
_cell.angle_beta   90.00
_cell.angle_gamma   90.00
#
_symmetry.space_group_name_H-M   'P 1'
#
loop_
_entity.id
_entity.type
_entity.pdbx_description
1 polymer ?
#
loop_
_entity_poly.entity_id
_entity_poly.type
_entity_poly.pdbx_seq_one_letter_code
_entity_poly.pdbx_strand_id
1 'polypeptide(L)'
;MFCIYQNIFSILYPKYRESYLIKKWNDIRKIMKKYNLNIEIHKNSRTLIIKNSIYTKDIYLLIKGRDFLRLVVRSVSLSIAKKIFNEGISCCIINMDFFFKKNIKHEKNLICKWKREYLIFKVLEFITKCYIIKRGDSISIIGPYKNIKNLLGMINNKNKKTNHLKLLQFLSKSCIYTK
;
A
#
# COMPACT_ATOMS: atom_id res chain seq x y z
N MET A 1 -0.09 25.28 -30.80
CA MET A 1 -1.42 24.82 -30.31
C MET A 1 -1.17 23.83 -29.17
N PHE A 2 -1.18 24.28 -27.92
CA PHE A 2 -0.98 23.39 -26.76
C PHE A 2 -2.32 22.73 -26.42
N CYS A 3 -2.55 21.49 -26.88
CA CYS A 3 -3.65 20.68 -26.38
C CYS A 3 -3.35 20.30 -24.92
N ILE A 4 -3.90 21.05 -23.97
CA ILE A 4 -3.74 20.78 -22.53
C ILE A 4 -4.81 19.75 -22.15
N TYR A 5 -4.44 18.46 -22.17
CA TYR A 5 -5.33 17.37 -21.80
C TYR A 5 -5.53 17.31 -20.28
N GLN A 6 -6.77 17.47 -19.83
CA GLN A 6 -7.14 17.34 -18.42
C GLN A 6 -7.27 15.85 -18.05
N ASN A 7 -6.37 15.37 -17.20
CA ASN A 7 -6.36 14.01 -16.69
C ASN A 7 -7.09 13.93 -15.34
N ILE A 8 -8.03 12.99 -15.22
CA ILE A 8 -8.87 12.80 -14.04
C ILE A 8 -8.80 11.35 -13.58
N PHE A 9 -8.55 11.12 -12.29
CA PHE A 9 -8.63 9.80 -11.68
C PHE A 9 -9.70 9.78 -10.59
N SER A 10 -10.53 8.73 -10.59
CA SER A 10 -11.52 8.47 -9.55
C SER A 10 -11.10 7.24 -8.72
N ILE A 11 -11.26 7.32 -7.40
CA ILE A 11 -10.92 6.26 -6.44
C ILE A 11 -12.10 6.05 -5.51
N LEU A 12 -12.66 4.85 -5.50
CA LEU A 12 -13.70 4.45 -4.54
C LEU A 12 -13.07 4.20 -3.15
N TYR A 13 -13.71 4.68 -2.09
CA TYR A 13 -13.30 4.39 -0.72
C TYR A 13 -14.37 3.64 0.08
N PRO A 14 -13.97 2.79 1.05
CA PRO A 14 -14.92 2.02 1.84
C PRO A 14 -15.57 2.87 2.93
N LYS A 15 -16.81 2.53 3.29
CA LYS A 15 -17.64 3.26 4.27
C LYS A 15 -16.91 3.49 5.61
N TYR A 16 -16.18 2.48 6.09
CA TYR A 16 -15.46 2.57 7.37
C TYR A 16 -14.34 3.64 7.38
N ARG A 17 -13.83 4.06 6.21
CA ARG A 17 -12.72 5.01 6.10
C ARG A 17 -13.17 6.46 5.95
N GLU A 18 -14.47 6.68 5.74
CA GLU A 18 -15.06 7.99 5.48
C GLU A 18 -14.81 8.98 6.62
N SER A 19 -15.08 8.59 7.87
CA SER A 19 -14.90 9.44 9.05
C SER A 19 -13.45 9.94 9.19
N TYR A 20 -12.48 9.09 8.87
CA TYR A 20 -11.06 9.46 8.86
C TYR A 20 -10.73 10.44 7.72
N LEU A 21 -11.22 10.17 6.51
CA LEU A 21 -10.98 11.01 5.33
C LEU A 21 -11.52 12.42 5.56
N ILE A 22 -12.73 12.55 6.12
CA ILE A 22 -13.35 13.84 6.43
C ILE A 22 -12.51 14.60 7.47
N LYS A 23 -12.15 13.95 8.59
CA LYS A 23 -11.34 14.57 9.66
C LYS A 23 -9.97 15.04 9.18
N LYS A 24 -9.35 14.29 8.25
CA LYS A 24 -8.00 14.56 7.74
C LYS A 24 -7.96 15.19 6.36
N TRP A 25 -9.10 15.63 5.84
CA TRP A 25 -9.22 16.14 4.48
C TRP A 25 -8.35 17.38 4.23
N ASN A 26 -8.34 18.30 5.19
CA ASN A 26 -7.55 19.53 5.10
C ASN A 26 -6.05 19.23 5.00
N ASP A 27 -5.56 18.25 5.76
CA ASP A 27 -4.16 17.81 5.70
C ASP A 27 -3.83 17.19 4.35
N ILE A 28 -4.71 16.33 3.82
CA ILE A 28 -4.56 15.71 2.49
C ILE A 28 -4.50 16.77 1.40
N ARG A 29 -5.43 17.75 1.44
CA ARG A 29 -5.50 18.85 0.48
C ARG A 29 -4.24 19.71 0.52
N LYS A 30 -3.72 20.02 1.72
CA LYS A 30 -2.46 20.78 1.88
C LYS A 30 -1.27 20.06 1.26
N ILE A 31 -1.16 18.74 1.42
CA ILE A 31 -0.06 17.96 0.84
C ILE A 31 -0.11 18.04 -0.69
N MET A 32 -1.30 17.88 -1.26
CA MET A 32 -1.48 17.74 -2.71
C MET A 32 -1.41 19.07 -3.44
N LYS A 33 -1.81 20.17 -2.79
CA LYS A 33 -1.58 21.53 -3.29
C LYS A 33 -0.10 21.84 -3.53
N LYS A 34 0.83 21.27 -2.75
CA LYS A 34 2.29 21.46 -2.98
C LYS A 34 2.75 20.94 -4.35
N TYR A 35 2.01 19.99 -4.92
CA TYR A 35 2.30 19.39 -6.23
C TYR A 35 1.34 19.89 -7.32
N ASN A 36 0.61 21.00 -7.07
CA ASN A 36 -0.39 21.58 -7.98
C ASN A 36 -1.53 20.61 -8.38
N LEU A 37 -1.82 19.62 -7.54
CA LEU A 37 -2.91 18.66 -7.78
C LEU A 37 -4.21 19.10 -7.10
N ASN A 38 -5.29 19.11 -7.88
CA ASN A 38 -6.63 19.41 -7.39
C ASN A 38 -7.32 18.11 -6.94
N ILE A 39 -7.95 18.15 -5.77
CA ILE A 39 -8.63 16.98 -5.20
C ILE A 39 -10.00 17.36 -4.67
N GLU A 40 -10.97 16.52 -4.98
CA GLU A 40 -12.37 16.60 -4.57
C GLU A 40 -12.80 15.30 -3.88
N ILE A 41 -13.72 15.41 -2.91
CA ILE A 41 -14.33 14.27 -2.21
C ILE A 41 -15.84 14.33 -2.40
N HIS A 42 -16.41 13.26 -2.95
CA HIS A 42 -17.86 13.10 -3.09
C HIS A 42 -18.35 12.09 -2.05
N LYS A 43 -19.08 12.58 -1.04
CA LYS A 43 -19.60 11.76 0.06
C LYS A 43 -20.65 10.75 -0.40
N ASN A 44 -21.61 11.19 -1.22
CA ASN A 44 -22.73 10.36 -1.67
C ASN A 44 -22.25 9.15 -2.50
N SER A 45 -21.38 9.39 -3.49
CA SER A 45 -20.81 8.34 -4.34
C SER A 45 -19.64 7.58 -3.69
N ARG A 46 -19.12 8.05 -2.55
CA ARG A 46 -17.92 7.54 -1.87
C ARG A 46 -16.71 7.47 -2.79
N THR A 47 -16.51 8.54 -3.57
CA THR A 47 -15.40 8.66 -4.51
C THR A 47 -14.50 9.84 -4.17
N LEU A 48 -13.20 9.63 -4.34
CA LEU A 48 -12.18 10.67 -4.35
C LEU A 48 -11.81 10.94 -5.81
N ILE A 49 -11.75 12.19 -6.20
CA ILE A 49 -11.35 12.60 -7.54
C ILE A 49 -10.06 13.40 -7.44
N ILE A 50 -9.09 13.04 -8.28
CA ILE A 50 -7.84 13.81 -8.47
C ILE A 50 -7.83 14.34 -9.89
N LYS A 51 -7.51 15.62 -10.04
CA LYS A 51 -7.40 16.31 -11.32
C LYS A 51 -6.03 17.00 -11.39
N ASN A 52 -5.42 16.95 -12.57
CA ASN A 52 -4.27 17.80 -12.85
C ASN A 52 -4.72 19.27 -13.01
N SER A 53 -3.80 20.20 -12.76
CA SER A 53 -4.02 21.62 -12.98
C SER A 53 -3.37 22.05 -14.29
N ILE A 54 -3.75 23.20 -14.84
CA ILE A 54 -3.06 23.77 -16.01
C ILE A 54 -1.56 24.01 -15.67
N TYR A 55 -1.26 24.22 -14.39
CA TYR A 55 0.10 24.47 -13.89
C TYR A 55 0.90 23.21 -13.56
N THR A 56 0.32 22.00 -13.65
CA THR A 56 1.10 20.77 -13.40
C THR A 56 1.94 20.44 -14.62
N LYS A 57 3.24 20.65 -14.51
CA LYS A 57 4.21 20.33 -15.56
C LYS A 57 4.43 18.82 -15.70
N ASP A 58 4.39 18.08 -14.59
CA ASP A 58 4.75 16.66 -14.56
C ASP A 58 3.54 15.74 -14.37
N ILE A 59 3.19 14.99 -15.40
CA ILE A 59 2.10 13.99 -15.36
C ILE A 59 2.43 12.86 -14.36
N TYR A 60 3.72 12.57 -14.15
CA TYR A 60 4.16 11.57 -13.19
C TYR A 60 3.72 11.87 -11.75
N LEU A 61 3.64 13.16 -11.37
CA LEU A 61 3.14 13.57 -10.04
C LEU A 61 1.66 13.23 -9.87
N LEU A 62 0.86 13.30 -10.92
CA LEU A 62 -0.55 12.89 -10.89
C LEU A 62 -0.69 11.39 -10.57
N ILE A 63 0.16 10.55 -11.15
CA ILE A 63 0.20 9.10 -10.89
C ILE A 63 0.60 8.84 -9.43
N LYS A 64 1.64 9.53 -8.92
CA LYS A 64 2.01 9.46 -7.50
C LYS A 64 0.89 9.94 -6.57
N GLY A 65 0.17 10.98 -6.95
CA GLY A 65 -0.99 11.48 -6.20
C GLY A 65 -2.13 10.46 -6.13
N ARG A 66 -2.44 9.80 -7.24
CA ARG A 66 -3.39 8.68 -7.31
C ARG A 66 -3.00 7.56 -6.35
N ASP A 67 -1.74 7.18 -6.41
CA ASP A 67 -1.20 6.10 -5.60
C ASP A 67 -1.18 6.46 -4.10
N PHE A 68 -0.88 7.71 -3.75
CA PHE A 68 -1.02 8.24 -2.40
C PHE A 68 -2.46 8.13 -1.89
N LEU A 69 -3.46 8.58 -2.66
CA LEU A 69 -4.86 8.46 -2.22
C LEU A 69 -5.28 7.00 -2.07
N ARG A 70 -4.87 6.11 -2.97
CA ARG A 70 -5.13 4.66 -2.83
C ARG A 70 -4.59 4.10 -1.52
N LEU A 71 -3.40 4.51 -1.08
CA LEU A 71 -2.86 4.08 0.22
C LEU A 71 -3.67 4.61 1.41
N VAL A 72 -4.07 5.89 1.38
CA VAL A 72 -4.88 6.49 2.45
C VAL A 72 -6.22 5.77 2.60
N VAL A 73 -6.84 5.42 1.47
CA VAL A 73 -8.06 4.61 1.40
C VAL A 73 -7.84 3.22 2.00
N ARG A 74 -6.67 2.61 1.79
CA ARG A 74 -6.27 1.31 2.37
C ARG A 74 -5.79 1.39 3.83
N SER A 75 -6.11 2.48 4.52
CA SER A 75 -5.82 2.69 5.95
C SER A 75 -4.35 2.90 6.31
N VAL A 76 -3.51 3.29 5.35
CA VAL A 76 -2.13 3.73 5.64
C VAL A 76 -2.17 5.10 6.35
N SER A 77 -1.24 5.31 7.28
CA SER A 77 -1.08 6.60 7.96
C SER A 77 -0.55 7.69 7.01
N LEU A 78 -1.00 8.93 7.18
CA LEU A 78 -0.62 10.03 6.30
C LEU A 78 0.89 10.30 6.32
N SER A 79 1.54 10.20 7.48
CA SER A 79 2.98 10.42 7.61
C SER A 79 3.79 9.43 6.77
N ILE A 80 3.31 8.19 6.65
CA ILE A 80 4.00 7.17 5.87
C ILE A 80 3.63 7.27 4.39
N ALA A 81 2.35 7.52 4.08
CA ALA A 81 1.89 7.68 2.69
C ALA A 81 2.61 8.84 1.97
N LYS A 82 2.91 9.95 2.68
CA LYS A 82 3.65 11.10 2.14
C LYS A 82 5.01 10.70 1.54
N LYS A 83 5.63 9.61 2.01
CA LYS A 83 6.93 9.15 1.53
C LYS A 83 6.93 8.77 0.04
N ILE A 84 5.78 8.47 -0.58
CA ILE A 84 5.70 8.18 -2.02
C ILE A 84 6.19 9.36 -2.88
N PHE A 85 6.01 10.59 -2.41
CA PHE A 85 6.44 11.76 -3.18
C PHE A 85 7.96 11.87 -3.28
N ASN A 86 8.71 11.26 -2.35
CA ASN A 86 10.16 11.21 -2.42
C ASN A 86 10.65 10.42 -3.64
N GLU A 87 11.86 10.70 -4.08
CA GLU A 87 12.50 10.01 -5.19
C GLU A 87 12.86 8.56 -4.83
N GLY A 88 12.80 7.67 -5.82
CA GLY A 88 13.13 6.25 -5.64
C GLY A 88 12.15 5.42 -4.80
N ILE A 89 11.17 6.06 -4.15
CA ILE A 89 10.11 5.39 -3.39
C ILE A 89 8.90 5.13 -4.28
N SER A 90 8.41 3.90 -4.24
CA SER A 90 7.20 3.45 -4.92
C SER A 90 6.26 2.75 -3.95
N CYS A 91 5.03 2.50 -4.38
CA CYS A 91 4.07 1.71 -3.61
C CYS A 91 3.45 0.60 -4.45
N CYS A 92 2.99 -0.45 -3.78
CA CYS A 92 2.27 -1.55 -4.40
C CYS A 92 1.09 -1.96 -3.51
N ILE A 93 -0.05 -2.28 -4.12
CA ILE A 93 -1.22 -2.82 -3.42
C ILE A 93 -1.53 -4.17 -4.07
N ILE A 94 -1.51 -5.23 -3.26
CA ILE A 94 -1.70 -6.62 -3.70
C ILE A 94 -2.97 -7.14 -3.06
N ASN A 95 -3.82 -7.82 -3.83
CA ASN A 95 -4.96 -8.57 -3.29
C ASN A 95 -4.54 -10.04 -3.09
N MET A 96 -4.71 -10.55 -1.87
CA MET A 96 -4.33 -11.92 -1.48
C MET A 96 -5.33 -12.97 -1.95
N ASP A 97 -6.54 -12.58 -2.34
CA ASP A 97 -7.60 -13.50 -2.78
C ASP A 97 -7.17 -14.36 -3.98
N PHE A 98 -6.30 -13.86 -4.84
CA PHE A 98 -5.76 -14.61 -5.98
C PHE A 98 -4.75 -15.70 -5.59
N PHE A 99 -4.16 -15.62 -4.39
CA PHE A 99 -3.04 -16.49 -3.99
C PHE A 99 -3.46 -17.73 -3.19
N PHE A 100 -4.56 -17.66 -2.44
CA PHE A 100 -4.98 -18.75 -1.55
C PHE A 100 -6.28 -19.39 -2.05
N LYS A 101 -6.20 -20.59 -2.63
CA LYS A 101 -7.38 -21.46 -2.73
C LYS A 101 -7.86 -21.75 -1.31
N LYS A 102 -9.11 -21.37 -0.99
CA LYS A 102 -9.73 -21.60 0.32
C LYS A 102 -9.82 -23.10 0.60
N ASN A 103 -8.83 -23.66 1.28
CA ASN A 103 -9.05 -24.89 2.04
C ASN A 103 -9.78 -24.48 3.32
N ILE A 104 -11.07 -24.79 3.35
CA ILE A 104 -12.02 -24.49 4.44
C ILE A 104 -11.72 -25.40 5.63
N LYS A 105 -10.52 -25.28 6.22
CA LYS A 105 -10.30 -25.73 7.59
C LYS A 105 -10.45 -24.50 8.47
N HIS A 106 -11.59 -24.43 9.13
CA HIS A 106 -11.87 -23.45 10.16
C HIS A 106 -10.76 -23.49 11.22
N GLU A 107 -9.73 -22.67 11.05
CA GLU A 107 -8.78 -22.40 12.10
C GLU A 107 -9.55 -21.69 13.21
N LYS A 108 -9.89 -22.44 14.26
CA LYS A 108 -10.81 -22.03 15.33
C LYS A 108 -10.36 -20.75 16.07
N ASN A 109 -9.14 -20.27 15.88
CA ASN A 109 -8.59 -19.07 16.54
C ASN A 109 -8.02 -18.04 15.55
N LEU A 110 -8.89 -17.16 15.02
CA LEU A 110 -8.50 -16.03 14.15
C LEU A 110 -7.44 -15.12 14.81
N ILE A 111 -7.51 -14.95 16.14
CA ILE A 111 -6.58 -14.15 16.93
C ILE A 111 -5.15 -14.69 16.83
N CYS A 112 -4.97 -16.01 16.97
CA CYS A 112 -3.66 -16.64 16.88
C CYS A 112 -3.08 -16.57 15.46
N LYS A 113 -3.93 -16.65 14.44
CA LYS A 113 -3.54 -16.49 13.03
C LYS A 113 -3.00 -15.08 12.77
N TRP A 114 -3.73 -14.05 13.19
CA TRP A 114 -3.32 -12.66 13.01
C TRP A 114 -2.01 -12.35 13.71
N LYS A 115 -1.80 -12.89 14.93
CA LYS A 115 -0.54 -12.71 15.67
C LYS A 115 0.66 -13.28 14.92
N ARG A 116 0.53 -14.49 14.34
CA ARG A 116 1.59 -15.12 13.55
C ARG A 116 1.87 -14.34 12.26
N GLU A 117 0.83 -13.92 11.55
CA GLU A 117 0.98 -13.13 10.32
C GLU A 117 1.65 -11.78 10.59
N TYR A 118 1.25 -11.08 11.66
CA TYR A 118 1.85 -9.79 12.05
C TYR A 118 3.36 -9.92 12.31
N LEU A 119 3.79 -10.95 13.04
CA LEU A 119 5.21 -11.19 13.32
C LEU A 119 5.99 -11.38 12.00
N ILE A 120 5.46 -12.17 11.07
CA ILE A 120 6.10 -12.44 9.77
C ILE A 120 6.21 -11.15 8.96
N PHE A 121 5.16 -10.34 8.89
CA PHE A 121 5.22 -9.07 8.17
C PHE A 121 6.23 -8.11 8.79
N LYS A 122 6.30 -8.02 10.13
CA LYS A 122 7.27 -7.17 10.81
C LYS A 122 8.72 -7.59 10.53
N VAL A 123 8.98 -8.90 10.48
CA VAL A 123 10.29 -9.43 10.08
C VAL A 123 10.60 -9.10 8.61
N LEU A 124 9.62 -9.24 7.71
CA LEU A 124 9.79 -8.88 6.30
C LEU A 124 10.03 -7.37 6.11
N GLU A 125 9.33 -6.51 6.85
CA GLU A 125 9.55 -5.07 6.87
C GLU A 125 11.00 -4.76 7.25
N PHE A 126 11.51 -5.41 8.30
CA PHE A 126 12.88 -5.23 8.75
C PHE A 126 13.92 -5.63 7.70
N ILE A 127 13.78 -6.82 7.11
CA ILE A 127 14.72 -7.36 6.10
C ILE A 127 14.73 -6.49 4.85
N THR A 128 13.55 -6.13 4.37
CA THR A 128 13.41 -5.47 3.07
C THR A 128 13.41 -3.95 3.17
N LYS A 129 13.46 -3.39 4.38
CA LYS A 129 13.37 -1.94 4.64
C LYS A 129 12.17 -1.30 3.95
N CYS A 130 11.10 -2.08 3.78
CA CYS A 130 9.82 -1.65 3.24
C CYS A 130 8.82 -1.55 4.39
N TYR A 131 7.79 -0.75 4.20
CA TYR A 131 6.65 -0.68 5.08
C TYR A 131 5.51 -1.51 4.50
N ILE A 132 4.94 -2.42 5.30
CA ILE A 132 3.96 -3.41 4.88
C ILE A 132 2.76 -3.39 5.84
N ILE A 133 1.59 -3.04 5.34
CA ILE A 133 0.33 -3.17 6.09
C ILE A 133 -0.55 -4.21 5.41
N LYS A 134 -1.05 -5.18 6.18
CA LYS A 134 -2.19 -6.01 5.77
C LYS A 134 -3.50 -5.43 6.32
N ARG A 135 -4.49 -5.22 5.45
CA ARG A 135 -5.86 -4.82 5.81
C ARG A 135 -6.85 -5.67 5.02
N GLY A 136 -7.59 -6.52 5.73
CA GLY A 136 -8.44 -7.55 5.10
C GLY A 136 -7.59 -8.43 4.18
N ASP A 137 -8.05 -8.57 2.94
CA ASP A 137 -7.38 -9.37 1.91
C ASP A 137 -6.32 -8.58 1.12
N SER A 138 -6.20 -7.27 1.35
CA SER A 138 -5.22 -6.45 0.66
C SER A 138 -3.97 -6.17 1.50
N ILE A 139 -2.81 -6.22 0.85
CA ILE A 139 -1.52 -5.82 1.42
C ILE A 139 -1.05 -4.55 0.71
N SER A 140 -0.70 -3.54 1.49
CA SER A 140 -0.10 -2.29 1.01
C SER A 140 1.39 -2.28 1.36
N ILE A 141 2.24 -2.08 0.36
CA ILE A 141 3.70 -2.06 0.48
C ILE A 141 4.21 -0.70 0.01
N ILE A 142 5.12 -0.09 0.77
CA ILE A 142 5.75 1.20 0.45
C ILE A 142 7.25 1.07 0.68
N GLY A 143 8.05 1.51 -0.26
CA GLY A 143 9.51 1.38 -0.17
C GLY A 143 10.22 1.57 -1.51
N PRO A 144 11.53 1.30 -1.55
CA PRO A 144 12.29 1.40 -2.79
C PRO A 144 11.86 0.33 -3.80
N TYR A 145 11.82 0.72 -5.08
CA TYR A 145 11.29 -0.13 -6.17
C TYR A 145 11.95 -1.51 -6.24
N LYS A 146 13.28 -1.58 -6.10
CA LYS A 146 14.05 -2.83 -6.12
C LYS A 146 13.56 -3.81 -5.04
N ASN A 147 13.35 -3.31 -3.82
CA ASN A 147 12.96 -4.14 -2.68
C ASN A 147 11.51 -4.58 -2.78
N ILE A 148 10.63 -3.74 -3.33
CA ILE A 148 9.24 -4.11 -3.62
C ILE A 148 9.20 -5.22 -4.67
N LYS A 149 10.00 -5.14 -5.73
CA LYS A 149 10.09 -6.20 -6.75
C LYS A 149 10.57 -7.52 -6.14
N ASN A 150 11.58 -7.47 -5.26
CA ASN A 150 12.07 -8.65 -4.55
C ASN A 150 11.00 -9.25 -3.63
N LEU A 151 10.30 -8.43 -2.85
CA LEU A 151 9.17 -8.85 -2.01
C LEU A 151 8.05 -9.50 -2.84
N LEU A 152 7.69 -8.91 -3.98
CA LEU A 152 6.69 -9.45 -4.90
C LEU A 152 7.13 -10.81 -5.46
N GLY A 153 8.40 -10.96 -5.84
CA GLY A 153 8.97 -12.24 -6.23
C GLY A 153 8.88 -13.28 -5.12
N MET A 154 9.19 -12.90 -3.88
CA MET A 154 9.06 -13.78 -2.70
C MET A 154 7.61 -14.16 -2.40
N ILE A 155 6.63 -13.30 -2.67
CA ILE A 155 5.21 -13.58 -2.48
C ILE A 155 4.71 -14.51 -3.60
N ASN A 156 5.02 -14.20 -4.87
CA ASN A 156 4.58 -14.98 -6.03
C ASN A 156 5.20 -16.39 -6.08
N ASN A 157 6.47 -16.54 -5.70
CA ASN A 157 7.18 -17.82 -5.81
C ASN A 157 6.80 -18.85 -4.72
N LYS A 158 5.96 -18.49 -3.74
CA LYS A 158 5.55 -19.40 -2.65
C LYS A 158 4.54 -20.47 -3.06
N ASN A 159 4.04 -20.47 -4.29
CA ASN A 159 3.02 -21.40 -4.77
C ASN A 159 3.53 -22.81 -5.19
N LYS A 160 4.77 -23.22 -4.85
CA LYS A 160 5.33 -24.54 -5.26
C LYS A 160 5.80 -25.48 -4.12
N LYS A 161 5.17 -25.46 -2.92
CA LYS A 161 5.45 -26.36 -1.76
C LYS A 161 6.50 -25.86 -0.74
N THR A 162 6.36 -24.64 -0.24
CA THR A 162 7.13 -24.22 0.96
C THR A 162 6.19 -23.71 2.04
N ASN A 163 5.99 -24.55 3.05
CA ASN A 163 5.29 -24.21 4.28
C ASN A 163 5.76 -22.86 4.81
N HIS A 164 4.83 -21.98 5.17
CA HIS A 164 5.07 -20.66 5.75
C HIS A 164 6.05 -20.65 6.97
N LEU A 165 6.36 -21.83 7.54
CA LEU A 165 7.33 -22.08 8.60
C LEU A 165 8.80 -22.20 8.14
N LYS A 166 9.09 -22.57 6.88
CA LYS A 166 10.48 -22.70 6.38
C LYS A 166 11.17 -21.36 6.14
N LEU A 167 10.41 -20.28 5.90
CA LEU A 167 10.99 -18.92 5.82
C LEU A 167 11.50 -18.45 7.19
N LEU A 168 10.81 -18.82 8.28
CA LEU A 168 11.24 -18.54 9.64
C LEU A 168 12.44 -19.41 10.04
N GLN A 169 12.51 -20.67 9.61
CA GLN A 169 13.68 -21.53 9.81
C GLN A 169 14.94 -21.08 9.04
N PHE A 170 14.78 -20.44 7.89
CA PHE A 170 15.92 -19.84 7.15
C PHE A 170 16.47 -18.60 7.86
N LEU A 171 15.59 -17.77 8.44
CA LEU A 171 15.97 -16.56 9.16
C LEU A 171 16.49 -16.83 10.57
N SER A 172 16.05 -17.91 11.23
CA SER A 172 16.63 -18.36 12.50
C SER A 172 18.02 -18.97 12.33
N LYS A 173 18.34 -19.53 11.15
CA LYS A 173 19.68 -20.09 10.85
C LYS A 173 20.72 -19.03 10.45
N SER A 174 20.32 -17.86 9.96
CA SER A 174 21.24 -16.77 9.62
C SER A 174 21.67 -15.91 10.83
N CYS A 175 21.08 -16.11 12.02
CA CYS A 175 21.49 -15.40 13.25
C CYS A 175 22.36 -16.26 14.18
N ILE A 176 22.71 -17.48 13.80
CA ILE A 176 23.70 -18.30 14.51
C ILE A 176 24.91 -18.39 13.58
N TYR A 177 25.73 -17.35 13.58
CA TYR A 177 27.17 -17.33 13.28
C TYR A 177 27.56 -15.89 13.01
N THR A 178 27.94 -15.20 14.08
CA THR A 178 29.21 -14.48 14.15
C THR A 178 29.50 -14.34 15.64
N LYS A 179 30.54 -15.05 16.07
CA LYS A 179 31.30 -14.76 17.29
C LYS A 179 31.90 -13.36 17.17
#